data_AF-A0A947CJP4-F1
#
_entry.id   AF-A0A947CJP4-F1
#
_cell.length_a   1.000
_cell.length_b   1.000
_cell.length_c   1.000
_cell.angle_alpha   90.00
_cell.angle_beta   90.00
_cell.angle_gamma   90.00
#
_symmetry.space_group_name_H-M   'P 1'
#
loop_
_entity.id
_entity.type
_entity.pdbx_description
1 polymer ?
#
loop_
_entity_poly.entity_id
_entity_poly.type
_entity_poly.pdbx_seq_one_letter_code
_entity_poly.pdbx_strand_id
1 'polypeptide(L)'
;MEIFFDLLQHGQSYWLDSLSREMIRGGDLEMRVRTEGLRGVTSNPAIFHKAISSGSEYDDQIQSLATVGASVDDIYEALVVTDIQEACDVLRPVYDESAGLDGYVSLEVSPHLVHDTAGSLGEARHLWSAVDRPNLMVKIPGTAEGVPAIEELLYEGINVNVTLLFSVQAYEDVAGAYMRALQRRAAEGKPVESVASVASFFLSRIDVLVDSLLSHRVRVPGTEPAAQDLYGRAAVASAKLAYRSYQELIRGPDWQALDAAGARPQRLLWASTSTKNPLYDPVRYVEPLIGRATVNTMPEVTIDAFAAVGRIETDSVEQEVEESAGVFADLEDLGIDMRAVNEQLLAEGAQKFVDPFDALLAGLALRRNEMREGQRVGVREPPEGAPGLAGTLAALHEQRFAVRLAGRDPSLWPGDDRTRESIANRLGWTRGSADAEALLPDLASFAGEVRGEGVRDIVLLGMGGSSLCALVAANSFAGADGFPRLTVLDTVDPAAVAAVDEAIDPRRTLFVVASKSGGTIETL
;
A
#
# COMPACT_ATOMS: atom_id res chain seq x y z
N MET A 1 -7.81 16.20 22.19
CA MET A 1 -6.47 15.58 22.08
C MET A 1 -5.96 14.99 23.40
N GLU A 2 -6.49 15.38 24.58
CA GLU A 2 -6.15 14.71 25.86
C GLU A 2 -6.50 13.21 25.89
N ILE A 3 -7.52 12.78 25.13
CA ILE A 3 -8.00 11.39 25.09
C ILE A 3 -6.91 10.35 24.80
N PHE A 4 -5.87 10.68 24.03
CA PHE A 4 -4.79 9.72 23.73
C PHE A 4 -3.79 9.58 24.89
N PHE A 5 -3.57 10.65 25.67
CA PHE A 5 -2.82 10.55 26.92
C PHE A 5 -3.62 9.74 27.96
N ASP A 6 -4.94 9.89 27.99
CA ASP A 6 -5.81 9.07 28.83
C ASP A 6 -5.75 7.61 28.36
N LEU A 7 -5.85 7.33 27.05
CA LEU A 7 -5.74 5.98 26.48
C LEU A 7 -4.47 5.25 26.94
N LEU A 8 -3.35 5.98 27.00
CA LEU A 8 -2.09 5.47 27.53
C LEU A 8 -2.18 5.07 29.01
N GLN A 9 -2.91 5.82 29.84
CA GLN A 9 -3.16 5.47 31.25
C GLN A 9 -3.97 4.16 31.40
N HIS A 10 -4.78 3.83 30.40
CA HIS A 10 -5.50 2.56 30.29
C HIS A 10 -4.66 1.44 29.65
N GLY A 11 -3.37 1.70 29.39
CA GLY A 11 -2.39 0.69 28.97
C GLY A 11 -2.38 0.38 27.47
N GLN A 12 -3.02 1.22 26.65
CA GLN A 12 -2.97 1.13 25.20
C GLN A 12 -2.21 2.30 24.59
N SER A 13 -1.18 2.02 23.80
CA SER A 13 -0.41 3.04 23.08
C SER A 13 -1.05 3.35 21.72
N TYR A 14 -1.15 4.62 21.36
CA TYR A 14 -1.57 5.06 20.03
C TYR A 14 -0.36 5.24 19.11
N TRP A 15 -0.38 4.55 17.96
CA TRP A 15 0.61 4.68 16.89
C TRP A 15 -0.03 5.22 15.60
N LEU A 16 0.73 5.98 14.82
CA LEU A 16 0.28 6.52 13.53
C LEU A 16 0.54 5.52 12.40
N ASP A 17 -0.48 5.20 11.61
CA ASP A 17 -0.40 4.36 10.39
C ASP A 17 -0.20 5.24 9.14
N SER A 18 0.83 6.08 9.18
CA SER A 18 1.22 7.00 8.11
C SER A 18 2.63 7.53 8.39
N LEU A 19 3.42 7.72 7.34
CA LEU A 19 4.70 8.41 7.41
C LEU A 19 5.01 9.10 6.07
N SER A 20 5.46 10.35 6.13
CA SER A 20 5.95 11.08 4.98
C SER A 20 7.03 12.06 5.42
N ARG A 21 7.95 12.36 4.50
CA ARG A 21 8.97 13.38 4.69
C ARG A 21 8.40 14.75 5.07
N GLU A 22 7.26 15.13 4.51
CA GLU A 22 6.56 16.37 4.86
C GLU A 22 6.14 16.39 6.33
N MET A 23 5.53 15.31 6.84
CA MET A 23 5.13 15.24 8.25
C MET A 23 6.32 15.31 9.20
N ILE A 24 7.45 14.69 8.82
CA ILE A 24 8.67 14.70 9.64
C ILE A 24 9.29 16.10 9.64
N ARG A 25 9.63 16.63 8.46
CA ARG A 25 10.40 17.89 8.32
C ARG A 25 9.56 19.14 8.51
N GLY A 26 8.25 19.04 8.29
CA GLY A 26 7.27 20.09 8.58
C GLY A 26 6.93 20.23 10.07
N GLY A 27 7.38 19.28 10.91
CA GLY A 27 7.18 19.32 12.37
C GLY A 27 5.83 18.77 12.84
N ASP A 28 4.99 18.23 11.95
CA ASP A 28 3.71 17.60 12.34
C ASP A 28 3.96 16.40 13.26
N LEU A 29 4.91 15.54 12.90
CA LEU A 29 5.21 14.34 13.70
C LEU A 29 5.69 14.71 15.11
N GLU A 30 6.56 15.72 15.24
CA GLU A 30 7.01 16.22 16.55
C GLU A 30 5.85 16.83 17.34
N MET A 31 4.97 17.58 16.67
CA MET A 31 3.78 18.17 17.29
C MET A 31 2.89 17.08 17.89
N ARG A 32 2.56 16.03 17.13
CA ARG A 32 1.74 14.90 17.61
C ARG A 32 2.37 14.17 18.81
N VAL A 33 3.69 13.99 18.81
CA VAL A 33 4.40 13.42 19.97
C VAL A 33 4.17 14.28 21.22
N ARG A 34 4.30 15.60 21.08
CA ARG A 34 4.26 16.54 22.22
C ARG A 34 2.85 16.84 22.73
N THR A 35 1.85 16.87 21.85
CA THR A 35 0.52 17.41 22.16
C THR A 35 -0.61 16.39 22.03
N GLU A 36 -0.39 15.29 21.31
CA GLU A 36 -1.38 14.22 21.09
C GLU A 36 -0.98 12.89 21.75
N GLY A 37 0.22 12.79 22.33
CA GLY A 37 0.66 11.57 23.00
C GLY A 37 0.98 10.43 22.04
N LEU A 38 1.38 10.72 20.80
CA LEU A 38 1.83 9.72 19.83
C LEU A 38 3.00 8.89 20.38
N ARG A 39 2.90 7.56 20.32
CA ARG A 39 3.88 6.62 20.90
C ARG A 39 4.60 5.73 19.90
N GLY A 40 4.33 5.84 18.61
CA GLY A 40 5.03 5.09 17.57
C GLY A 40 4.46 5.34 16.19
N VAL A 41 5.14 4.86 15.16
CA VAL A 41 4.73 4.98 13.76
C VAL A 41 4.90 3.65 13.05
N THR A 42 3.95 3.32 12.18
CA THR A 42 4.12 2.25 11.20
C THR A 42 4.17 2.81 9.78
N SER A 43 5.04 2.23 8.97
CA SER A 43 5.07 2.44 7.52
C SER A 43 4.79 1.12 6.79
N ASN A 44 4.46 1.23 5.51
CA ASN A 44 4.31 0.11 4.58
C ASN A 44 4.54 0.62 3.14
N PRO A 45 4.70 -0.28 2.15
CA PRO A 45 4.94 0.12 0.77
C PRO A 45 3.90 1.08 0.18
N ALA A 46 2.61 0.95 0.54
CA ALA A 46 1.56 1.82 0.02
C ALA A 46 1.65 3.26 0.60
N ILE A 47 2.05 3.40 1.86
CA ILE A 47 2.32 4.70 2.51
C ILE A 47 3.47 5.40 1.78
N PHE A 48 4.59 4.72 1.56
CA PHE A 48 5.73 5.28 0.81
C PHE A 48 5.40 5.54 -0.65
N HIS A 49 4.62 4.67 -1.30
CA HIS A 49 4.14 4.92 -2.65
C HIS A 49 3.40 6.24 -2.74
N LYS A 50 2.42 6.46 -1.85
CA LYS A 50 1.67 7.73 -1.81
C LYS A 50 2.62 8.90 -1.56
N ALA A 51 3.51 8.79 -0.57
CA ALA A 51 4.38 9.89 -0.16
C ALA A 51 5.41 10.27 -1.24
N ILE A 52 6.09 9.30 -1.86
CA ILE A 52 7.17 9.53 -2.84
C ILE A 52 6.62 9.94 -4.22
N SER A 53 5.44 9.41 -4.58
CA SER A 53 4.78 9.75 -5.86
C SER A 53 4.10 11.11 -5.83
N SER A 54 3.89 11.71 -4.66
CA SER A 54 3.29 13.04 -4.50
C SER A 54 4.34 14.09 -4.10
N GLY A 55 4.24 15.28 -4.68
CA GLY A 55 5.04 16.42 -4.23
C GLY A 55 6.49 16.43 -4.73
N SER A 56 7.29 17.30 -4.11
CA SER A 56 8.68 17.61 -4.51
C SER A 56 9.72 17.35 -3.41
N GLU A 57 9.29 16.84 -2.26
CA GLU A 57 10.07 16.72 -1.02
C GLU A 57 11.21 15.69 -1.14
N TYR A 58 11.12 14.79 -2.12
CA TYR A 58 12.11 13.75 -2.39
C TYR A 58 13.07 14.11 -3.53
N ASP A 59 12.79 15.19 -4.28
CA ASP A 59 13.39 15.46 -5.59
C ASP A 59 14.88 15.69 -5.50
N ASP A 60 15.33 16.48 -4.51
CA ASP A 60 16.75 16.77 -4.31
C ASP A 60 17.57 15.51 -4.04
N GLN A 61 17.02 14.58 -3.25
CA GLN A 61 17.69 13.32 -2.93
C GLN A 61 17.66 12.35 -4.11
N ILE A 62 16.51 12.23 -4.80
CA ILE A 62 16.41 11.43 -6.03
C ILE A 62 17.40 11.95 -7.06
N GLN A 63 17.47 13.27 -7.29
CA GLN A 63 18.38 13.89 -8.25
C GLN A 63 19.84 13.62 -7.90
N SER A 64 20.22 13.79 -6.63
CA SER A 64 21.59 13.52 -6.16
C SER A 64 22.01 12.07 -6.42
N LEU A 65 21.16 11.10 -6.04
CA LEU A 65 21.43 9.67 -6.21
C LEU A 65 21.37 9.23 -7.67
N ALA A 66 20.44 9.79 -8.44
CA ALA A 66 20.32 9.59 -9.88
C ALA A 66 21.60 10.04 -10.61
N THR A 67 22.15 11.20 -10.23
CA THR A 67 23.34 11.78 -10.85
C THR A 67 24.59 10.91 -10.67
N VAL A 68 24.74 10.28 -9.51
CA VAL A 68 25.84 9.31 -9.25
C VAL A 68 25.56 7.91 -9.79
N GLY A 69 24.38 7.71 -10.39
CA GLY A 69 24.02 6.51 -11.11
C GLY A 69 23.47 5.37 -10.28
N ALA A 70 22.93 5.66 -9.09
CA ALA A 70 22.26 4.69 -8.23
C ALA A 70 21.13 3.94 -8.96
N SER A 71 20.90 2.68 -8.59
CA SER A 71 19.77 1.90 -9.10
C SER A 71 18.45 2.41 -8.54
N VAL A 72 17.31 1.90 -9.03
CA VAL A 72 16.00 2.26 -8.47
C VAL A 72 15.89 1.78 -7.02
N ASP A 73 16.36 0.56 -6.77
CA ASP A 73 16.31 -0.05 -5.44
C ASP A 73 17.20 0.71 -4.45
N ASP A 74 18.42 1.10 -4.86
CA ASP A 74 19.30 1.93 -4.03
C ASP A 74 18.68 3.30 -3.70
N ILE A 75 17.98 3.90 -4.66
CA ILE A 75 17.29 5.19 -4.43
C ILE A 75 16.13 4.97 -3.47
N TYR A 76 15.27 4.00 -3.73
CA TYR A 76 14.14 3.69 -2.86
C TYR A 76 14.61 3.46 -1.42
N GLU A 77 15.60 2.58 -1.24
CA GLU A 77 16.17 2.28 0.07
C GLU A 77 16.72 3.55 0.75
N ALA A 78 17.52 4.35 0.04
CA ALA A 78 18.07 5.57 0.62
C ALA A 78 16.99 6.57 1.04
N LEU A 79 15.90 6.71 0.27
CA LEU A 79 14.78 7.58 0.63
C LEU A 79 14.08 7.08 1.91
N VAL A 80 13.71 5.80 1.95
CA VAL A 80 12.98 5.25 3.11
C VAL A 80 13.86 5.17 4.35
N VAL A 81 15.14 4.81 4.23
CA VAL A 81 16.08 4.80 5.36
C VAL A 81 16.24 6.19 5.93
N THR A 82 16.35 7.23 5.09
CA THR A 82 16.43 8.63 5.55
C THR A 82 15.19 9.01 6.36
N ASP A 83 14.00 8.75 5.82
CA ASP A 83 12.74 9.11 6.49
C ASP A 83 12.56 8.34 7.81
N ILE A 84 12.92 7.05 7.83
CA ILE A 84 12.84 6.21 9.03
C ILE A 84 13.85 6.65 10.08
N GLN A 85 15.08 7.03 9.70
CA GLN A 85 16.07 7.59 10.62
C GLN A 85 15.56 8.89 11.25
N GLU A 86 15.06 9.83 10.44
CA GLU A 86 14.54 11.10 10.94
C GLU A 86 13.31 10.88 11.84
N ALA A 87 12.40 9.96 11.49
CA ALA A 87 11.26 9.62 12.32
C ALA A 87 11.67 8.93 13.64
N CYS A 88 12.66 8.05 13.60
CA CYS A 88 13.24 7.44 14.80
C CYS A 88 13.85 8.51 15.71
N ASP A 89 14.51 9.51 15.15
CA ASP A 89 15.09 10.62 15.91
C ASP A 89 14.01 11.50 16.57
N VAL A 90 12.89 11.74 15.88
CA VAL A 90 11.72 12.44 16.46
C VAL A 90 11.09 11.65 17.61
N LEU A 91 11.00 10.32 17.49
CA LEU A 91 10.43 9.45 18.54
C LEU A 91 11.43 9.02 19.62
N ARG A 92 12.71 9.36 19.48
CA ARG A 92 13.75 8.99 20.43
C ARG A 92 13.46 9.43 21.87
N PRO A 93 12.95 10.65 22.14
CA PRO A 93 12.59 11.05 23.50
C PRO A 93 11.52 10.14 24.13
N VAL A 94 10.54 9.67 23.34
CA VAL A 94 9.51 8.73 23.80
C VAL A 94 10.12 7.36 24.10
N TYR A 95 11.04 6.91 23.24
CA TYR A 95 11.76 5.66 23.47
C TYR A 95 12.56 5.71 24.78
N ASP A 96 13.32 6.77 25.01
CA ASP A 96 14.11 6.92 26.22
C ASP A 96 13.22 7.08 27.48
N GLU A 97 12.17 7.90 27.42
CA GLU A 97 11.20 8.12 28.52
C GLU A 97 10.51 6.83 28.94
N SER A 98 10.08 6.03 27.96
CA SER A 98 9.35 4.77 28.17
C SER A 98 10.27 3.59 28.46
N ALA A 99 11.58 3.82 28.60
CA ALA A 99 12.60 2.79 28.71
C ALA A 99 12.50 1.73 27.59
N GLY A 100 12.18 2.16 26.37
CA GLY A 100 12.01 1.33 25.18
C GLY A 100 10.70 0.53 25.16
N LEU A 101 9.70 0.87 25.96
CA LEU A 101 8.36 0.31 25.79
C LEU A 101 7.71 0.87 24.52
N ASP A 102 7.89 2.15 24.21
CA ASP A 102 7.32 2.86 23.07
C ASP A 102 8.40 3.63 22.29
N GLY A 103 7.99 4.49 21.35
CA GLY A 103 8.88 5.35 20.56
C GLY A 103 9.45 4.66 19.32
N TYR A 104 8.76 3.63 18.81
CA TYR A 104 9.25 2.84 17.68
C TYR A 104 8.75 3.35 16.32
N VAL A 105 9.57 3.13 15.29
CA VAL A 105 9.18 3.29 13.89
C VAL A 105 9.33 1.96 13.18
N SER A 106 8.29 1.50 12.50
CA SER A 106 8.34 0.25 11.75
C SER A 106 8.66 0.47 10.27
N LEU A 107 9.64 -0.29 9.74
CA LEU A 107 9.98 -0.37 8.31
C LEU A 107 9.81 -1.81 7.83
N GLU A 108 9.04 -2.01 6.77
CA GLU A 108 8.75 -3.33 6.21
C GLU A 108 9.80 -3.78 5.20
N VAL A 109 10.13 -5.08 5.24
CA VAL A 109 10.91 -5.73 4.17
C VAL A 109 10.12 -5.74 2.85
N SER A 110 10.79 -6.04 1.75
CA SER A 110 10.15 -6.13 0.45
C SER A 110 8.99 -7.14 0.47
N PRO A 111 7.79 -6.77 -0.03
CA PRO A 111 6.65 -7.68 -0.09
C PRO A 111 6.90 -8.89 -1.00
N HIS A 112 7.89 -8.81 -1.91
CA HIS A 112 8.32 -9.93 -2.76
C HIS A 112 9.00 -11.07 -1.97
N LEU A 113 9.42 -10.83 -0.72
CA LEU A 113 10.10 -11.82 0.13
C LEU A 113 9.15 -12.56 1.08
N VAL A 114 7.83 -12.36 0.97
CA VAL A 114 6.82 -12.95 1.86
C VAL A 114 6.87 -14.48 1.97
N HIS A 115 7.43 -15.16 0.95
CA HIS A 115 7.65 -16.61 0.90
C HIS A 115 9.15 -17.00 0.87
N ASP A 116 10.05 -16.06 1.13
CA ASP A 116 11.49 -16.29 1.17
C ASP A 116 12.05 -15.94 2.56
N THR A 117 12.17 -16.95 3.42
CA THR A 117 12.76 -16.81 4.75
C THR A 117 14.18 -16.27 4.70
N ALA A 118 15.02 -16.76 3.78
CA ALA A 118 16.43 -16.39 3.72
C ALA A 118 16.61 -14.96 3.19
N GLY A 119 15.84 -14.60 2.17
CA GLY A 119 15.73 -13.23 1.65
C GLY A 119 15.27 -12.27 2.74
N SER A 120 14.18 -12.58 3.44
CA SER A 120 13.63 -11.74 4.53
C SER A 120 14.67 -11.51 5.63
N LEU A 121 15.43 -12.54 6.01
CA LEU A 121 16.53 -12.41 6.98
C LEU A 121 17.65 -11.50 6.48
N GLY A 122 18.06 -11.66 5.21
CA GLY A 122 19.10 -10.85 4.59
C GLY A 122 18.72 -9.37 4.56
N GLU A 123 17.53 -9.06 4.05
CA GLU A 123 17.03 -7.69 3.96
C GLU A 123 16.79 -7.08 5.35
N ALA A 124 16.20 -7.83 6.29
CA ALA A 124 15.96 -7.32 7.63
C ALA A 124 17.25 -6.90 8.36
N ARG A 125 18.31 -7.71 8.28
CA ARG A 125 19.62 -7.37 8.85
C ARG A 125 20.23 -6.16 8.17
N HIS A 126 20.08 -6.07 6.85
CA HIS A 126 20.55 -4.93 6.06
C HIS A 126 19.85 -3.64 6.48
N LEU A 127 18.51 -3.63 6.50
CA LEU A 127 17.71 -2.48 6.93
C LEU A 127 18.00 -2.08 8.38
N TRP A 128 18.15 -3.04 9.29
CA TRP A 128 18.53 -2.78 10.68
C TRP A 128 19.87 -2.03 10.77
N SER A 129 20.88 -2.50 10.01
CA SER A 129 22.19 -1.86 9.96
C SER A 129 22.18 -0.51 9.24
N ALA A 130 21.35 -0.34 8.20
CA ALA A 130 21.30 0.88 7.41
C ALA A 130 20.61 2.02 8.18
N VAL A 131 19.52 1.71 8.89
CA VAL A 131 18.82 2.69 9.73
C VAL A 131 19.64 3.04 10.97
N ASP A 132 20.28 2.05 11.63
CA ASP A 132 21.14 2.27 12.79
C ASP A 132 20.49 3.14 13.88
N ARG A 133 19.29 2.74 14.30
CA ARG A 133 18.55 3.35 15.42
C ARG A 133 17.95 2.27 16.31
N PRO A 134 18.08 2.38 17.65
CA PRO A 134 17.62 1.33 18.57
C PRO A 134 16.11 1.19 18.63
N ASN A 135 15.38 2.20 18.17
CA ASN A 135 13.92 2.26 18.12
C ASN A 135 13.35 1.96 16.73
N LEU A 136 14.13 1.36 15.83
CA LEU A 136 13.60 0.71 14.64
C LEU A 136 12.86 -0.57 15.04
N MET A 137 11.78 -0.90 14.33
CA MET A 137 11.27 -2.26 14.20
C MET A 137 11.30 -2.66 12.73
N VAL A 138 11.90 -3.81 12.41
CA VAL A 138 11.79 -4.39 11.08
C VAL A 138 10.47 -5.16 11.02
N LYS A 139 9.65 -4.87 10.01
CA LYS A 139 8.32 -5.43 9.89
C LYS A 139 8.34 -6.64 8.96
N ILE A 140 7.92 -7.79 9.49
CA ILE A 140 7.96 -9.10 8.82
C ILE A 140 6.56 -9.72 8.82
N PRO A 141 6.04 -10.21 7.69
CA PRO A 141 4.79 -10.95 7.66
C PRO A 141 4.82 -12.20 8.54
N GLY A 142 3.76 -12.44 9.32
CA GLY A 142 3.57 -13.65 10.13
C GLY A 142 3.12 -14.87 9.33
N THR A 143 3.69 -15.07 8.13
CA THR A 143 3.46 -16.27 7.30
C THR A 143 4.21 -17.47 7.87
N ALA A 144 3.90 -18.67 7.38
CA ALA A 144 4.65 -19.88 7.74
C ALA A 144 6.16 -19.74 7.44
N GLU A 145 6.52 -19.05 6.35
CA GLU A 145 7.90 -18.75 5.97
C GLU A 145 8.48 -17.58 6.79
N GLY A 146 7.64 -16.65 7.27
CA GLY A 146 8.06 -15.51 8.08
C GLY A 146 8.34 -15.86 9.54
N VAL A 147 7.59 -16.78 10.15
CA VAL A 147 7.79 -17.24 11.54
C VAL A 147 9.24 -17.65 11.85
N PRO A 148 9.94 -18.48 11.05
CA PRO A 148 11.34 -18.80 11.32
C PRO A 148 12.28 -17.59 11.15
N ALA A 149 11.98 -16.65 10.24
CA ALA A 149 12.75 -15.41 10.12
C ALA A 149 12.57 -14.52 11.35
N ILE A 150 11.34 -14.39 11.85
CA ILE A 150 10.99 -13.63 13.05
C ILE A 150 11.77 -14.17 14.26
N GLU A 151 11.75 -15.48 14.49
CA GLU A 151 12.47 -16.11 15.61
C GLU A 151 13.97 -15.78 15.56
N GLU A 152 14.59 -15.91 14.39
CA GLU A 152 16.03 -15.70 14.25
C GLU A 152 16.43 -14.23 14.41
N LEU A 153 15.66 -13.28 13.85
CA LEU A 153 15.91 -11.83 14.02
C LEU A 153 15.81 -11.42 15.49
N LEU A 154 14.78 -11.89 16.19
CA LEU A 154 14.61 -11.64 17.61
C LEU A 154 15.73 -12.26 18.44
N TYR A 155 16.17 -13.47 18.07
CA TYR A 155 17.33 -14.11 18.69
C TYR A 155 18.62 -13.33 18.47
N GLU A 156 18.79 -12.67 17.32
CA GLU A 156 19.90 -11.75 17.03
C GLU A 156 19.80 -10.43 17.81
N GLY A 157 18.60 -10.08 18.25
CA GLY A 157 18.31 -8.88 19.04
C GLY A 157 17.78 -7.72 18.22
N ILE A 158 17.27 -8.01 17.03
CA ILE A 158 16.58 -7.06 16.15
C ILE A 158 15.13 -6.98 16.61
N ASN A 159 14.60 -5.77 16.76
CA ASN A 159 13.19 -5.58 17.10
C ASN A 159 12.31 -5.87 15.89
N VAL A 160 11.23 -6.63 16.09
CA VAL A 160 10.37 -7.08 14.99
C VAL A 160 8.91 -6.64 15.19
N ASN A 161 8.34 -5.96 14.21
CA ASN A 161 6.90 -5.78 14.08
C ASN A 161 6.34 -6.90 13.20
N VAL A 162 5.64 -7.86 13.79
CA VAL A 162 5.05 -8.95 13.00
C VAL A 162 3.74 -8.48 12.39
N THR A 163 3.57 -8.64 11.08
CA THR A 163 2.40 -8.13 10.35
C THR A 163 1.57 -9.20 9.66
N LEU A 164 0.42 -8.84 9.07
CA LEU A 164 -0.50 -9.76 8.40
C LEU A 164 -1.03 -10.91 9.28
N LEU A 165 -1.29 -10.65 10.56
CA LEU A 165 -1.96 -11.61 11.45
C LEU A 165 -3.48 -11.43 11.35
N PHE A 166 -4.19 -12.50 10.99
CA PHE A 166 -5.65 -12.50 10.82
C PHE A 166 -6.38 -13.51 11.74
N SER A 167 -5.63 -14.36 12.44
CA SER A 167 -6.19 -15.44 13.25
C SER A 167 -5.46 -15.58 14.59
N VAL A 168 -6.17 -16.10 15.58
CA VAL A 168 -5.59 -16.43 16.90
C VAL A 168 -4.44 -17.43 16.75
N GLN A 169 -4.58 -18.44 15.89
CA GLN A 169 -3.51 -19.41 15.63
C GLN A 169 -2.24 -18.75 15.07
N ALA A 170 -2.37 -17.85 14.09
CA ALA A 170 -1.22 -17.15 13.53
C ALA A 170 -0.53 -16.26 14.57
N TYR A 171 -1.31 -15.64 15.46
CA TYR A 171 -0.77 -14.94 16.62
C TYR A 171 0.00 -15.89 17.56
N GLU A 172 -0.57 -17.04 17.92
CA GLU A 172 0.07 -18.03 18.80
C GLU A 172 1.38 -18.57 18.23
N ASP A 173 1.44 -18.82 16.92
CA ASP A 173 2.65 -19.29 16.24
C ASP A 173 3.79 -18.26 16.37
N VAL A 174 3.45 -16.97 16.21
CA VAL A 174 4.37 -15.84 16.33
C VAL A 174 4.78 -15.56 17.78
N ALA A 175 3.83 -15.62 18.72
CA ALA A 175 4.13 -15.49 20.15
C ALA A 175 5.04 -16.63 20.62
N GLY A 176 4.83 -17.85 20.11
CA GLY A 176 5.71 -18.99 20.30
C GLY A 176 7.13 -18.72 19.79
N ALA A 177 7.27 -18.16 18.58
CA ALA A 177 8.57 -17.77 18.03
C ALA A 177 9.27 -16.70 18.88
N TYR A 178 8.52 -15.71 19.36
CA TYR A 178 9.03 -14.68 20.27
C TYR A 178 9.60 -15.28 21.56
N MET A 179 8.84 -16.16 22.22
CA MET A 179 9.30 -16.81 23.45
C MET A 179 10.53 -17.69 23.20
N ARG A 180 10.55 -18.49 22.13
CA ARG A 180 11.72 -19.35 21.80
C ARG A 180 12.97 -18.53 21.53
N ALA A 181 12.85 -17.42 20.81
CA ALA A 181 13.97 -16.51 20.55
C ALA A 181 14.57 -15.96 21.86
N LEU A 182 13.72 -15.48 22.77
CA LEU A 182 14.16 -14.97 24.06
C LEU A 182 14.74 -16.06 24.97
N GLN A 183 14.15 -17.26 24.99
CA GLN A 183 14.69 -18.40 25.73
C GLN A 183 16.08 -18.78 25.23
N ARG A 184 16.29 -18.82 23.91
CA ARG A 184 17.62 -19.04 23.30
C ARG A 184 18.62 -17.97 23.72
N ARG A 185 18.21 -16.69 23.73
CA ARG A 185 19.06 -15.58 24.19
C ARG A 185 19.43 -15.72 25.67
N ALA A 186 18.44 -15.96 26.53
CA ALA A 186 18.64 -16.15 27.96
C ALA A 186 19.57 -17.33 28.27
N ALA A 187 19.40 -18.46 27.58
CA ALA A 187 20.26 -19.64 27.73
C ALA A 187 21.73 -19.37 27.36
N GLU A 188 21.99 -18.41 26.48
CA GLU A 188 23.33 -17.97 26.08
C GLU A 188 23.83 -16.74 26.85
N GLY A 189 23.07 -16.23 27.83
CA GLY A 189 23.42 -15.04 28.59
C GLY A 189 23.40 -13.73 27.78
N LYS A 190 22.66 -13.70 26.66
CA LYS A 190 22.45 -12.49 25.86
C LYS A 190 21.33 -11.62 26.48
N PRO A 191 21.38 -10.28 26.33
CA PRO A 191 20.32 -9.39 26.84
C PRO A 191 18.95 -9.73 26.26
N VAL A 192 17.91 -9.72 27.08
CA VAL A 192 16.51 -9.97 26.65
C VAL A 192 15.65 -8.72 26.78
N GLU A 193 16.03 -7.80 27.66
CA GLU A 193 15.36 -6.55 27.94
C GLU A 193 15.43 -5.55 26.78
N SER A 194 16.41 -5.70 25.88
CA SER A 194 16.60 -4.82 24.72
C SER A 194 15.81 -5.26 23.48
N VAL A 195 15.16 -6.42 23.50
CA VAL A 195 14.46 -7.00 22.34
C VAL A 195 12.96 -6.77 22.47
N ALA A 196 12.43 -5.90 21.61
CA ALA A 196 11.02 -5.58 21.55
C ALA A 196 10.34 -6.20 20.32
N SER A 197 9.06 -6.54 20.48
CA SER A 197 8.24 -7.00 19.36
C SER A 197 6.78 -6.59 19.57
N VAL A 198 6.08 -6.39 18.47
CA VAL A 198 4.61 -6.23 18.43
C VAL A 198 4.03 -7.22 17.44
N ALA A 199 2.81 -7.70 17.72
CA ALA A 199 2.06 -8.61 16.86
C ALA A 199 0.87 -7.86 16.25
N SER A 200 1.03 -7.37 15.02
CA SER A 200 0.04 -6.57 14.29
C SER A 200 -1.12 -7.44 13.77
N PHE A 201 -2.22 -7.45 14.52
CA PHE A 201 -3.45 -8.17 14.26
C PHE A 201 -4.45 -7.30 13.47
N PHE A 202 -4.79 -7.72 12.26
CA PHE A 202 -5.57 -6.93 11.30
C PHE A 202 -7.07 -7.11 11.51
N LEU A 203 -7.83 -6.00 11.54
CA LEU A 203 -9.24 -6.00 11.91
C LEU A 203 -10.19 -5.79 10.74
N SER A 204 -10.26 -4.58 10.18
CA SER A 204 -11.33 -4.23 9.24
C SER A 204 -11.37 -5.13 8.00
N ARG A 205 -10.24 -5.76 7.63
CA ARG A 205 -10.18 -6.72 6.52
C ARG A 205 -10.98 -8.00 6.81
N ILE A 206 -11.02 -8.44 8.06
CA ILE A 206 -11.80 -9.60 8.50
C ILE A 206 -13.29 -9.31 8.28
N ASP A 207 -13.81 -8.21 8.84
CA ASP A 207 -15.22 -7.88 8.69
C ASP A 207 -15.61 -7.63 7.23
N VAL A 208 -14.77 -6.93 6.44
CA VAL A 208 -15.06 -6.73 5.01
C VAL A 208 -15.29 -8.05 4.27
N LEU A 209 -14.46 -9.07 4.52
CA LEU A 209 -14.61 -10.37 3.86
C LEU A 209 -15.77 -11.17 4.45
N VAL A 210 -15.88 -11.24 5.78
CA VAL A 210 -16.94 -11.99 6.47
C VAL A 210 -18.32 -11.41 6.15
N ASP A 211 -18.49 -10.10 6.18
CA ASP A 211 -19.75 -9.43 5.84
C ASP A 211 -20.13 -9.67 4.37
N SER A 212 -19.14 -9.72 3.47
CA SER A 212 -19.38 -10.10 2.08
C SER A 212 -19.94 -11.52 1.99
N LEU A 213 -19.38 -12.48 2.75
CA LEU A 213 -19.88 -13.86 2.80
C LEU A 213 -21.26 -13.97 3.44
N LEU A 214 -21.51 -13.25 4.54
CA LEU A 214 -22.80 -13.15 5.21
C LEU A 214 -23.87 -12.58 4.27
N SER A 215 -23.52 -11.63 3.41
CA SER A 215 -24.45 -11.05 2.42
C SER A 215 -25.03 -12.07 1.44
N HIS A 216 -24.28 -13.15 1.17
CA HIS A 216 -24.77 -14.27 0.36
C HIS A 216 -25.71 -15.19 1.16
N ARG A 217 -25.56 -15.28 2.49
CA ARG A 217 -26.43 -16.06 3.39
C ARG A 217 -27.73 -15.36 3.70
N VAL A 218 -27.75 -14.02 3.78
CA VAL A 218 -28.98 -13.23 3.92
C VAL A 218 -29.94 -13.42 2.72
N ARG A 219 -29.48 -13.99 1.60
CA ARG A 219 -30.34 -14.28 0.44
C ARG A 219 -30.95 -15.68 0.47
N VAL A 220 -30.61 -16.50 1.46
CA VAL A 220 -31.12 -17.85 1.64
C VAL A 220 -32.30 -17.80 2.63
N PRO A 221 -33.51 -18.25 2.24
CA PRO A 221 -34.67 -18.24 3.13
C PRO A 221 -34.43 -19.03 4.42
N GLY A 222 -34.64 -18.39 5.56
CA GLY A 222 -34.52 -18.98 6.90
C GLY A 222 -33.21 -18.69 7.62
N THR A 223 -32.24 -18.05 6.97
CA THR A 223 -30.94 -17.67 7.58
C THR A 223 -30.77 -16.17 7.76
N GLU A 224 -31.74 -15.35 7.37
CA GLU A 224 -31.60 -13.89 7.31
C GLU A 224 -31.36 -13.23 8.67
N PRO A 225 -32.13 -13.52 9.75
CA PRO A 225 -31.90 -12.88 11.05
C PRO A 225 -30.52 -13.21 11.61
N ALA A 226 -30.16 -14.50 11.59
CA ALA A 226 -28.88 -14.98 12.11
C ALA A 226 -27.68 -14.38 11.34
N ALA A 227 -27.77 -14.29 10.01
CA ALA A 227 -26.71 -13.70 9.21
C ALA A 227 -26.60 -12.18 9.39
N GLN A 228 -27.71 -11.47 9.58
CA GLN A 228 -27.72 -10.03 9.85
C GLN A 228 -27.10 -9.69 11.21
N ASP A 229 -27.37 -10.51 12.23
CA ASP A 229 -26.87 -10.31 13.60
C ASP A 229 -25.35 -10.48 13.74
N LEU A 230 -24.66 -11.02 12.73
CA LEU A 230 -23.20 -11.25 12.74
C LEU A 230 -22.39 -10.17 12.00
N TYR A 231 -23.04 -9.25 11.30
CA TYR A 231 -22.36 -8.20 10.54
C TYR A 231 -21.42 -7.36 11.42
N GLY A 232 -20.17 -7.23 10.99
CA GLY A 232 -19.14 -6.45 11.67
C GLY A 232 -18.70 -7.00 13.03
N ARG A 233 -19.06 -8.23 13.41
CA ARG A 233 -18.71 -8.81 14.72
C ARG A 233 -17.44 -9.66 14.69
N ALA A 234 -17.08 -10.21 13.55
CA ALA A 234 -16.00 -11.19 13.42
C ALA A 234 -14.62 -10.62 13.80
N ALA A 235 -14.28 -9.41 13.37
CA ALA A 235 -12.97 -8.81 13.63
C ALA A 235 -12.74 -8.51 15.12
N VAL A 236 -13.70 -7.85 15.78
CA VAL A 236 -13.61 -7.53 17.22
C VAL A 236 -13.60 -8.83 18.04
N ALA A 237 -14.46 -9.80 17.69
CA ALA A 237 -14.45 -11.10 18.35
C ALA A 237 -13.09 -11.80 18.23
N SER A 238 -12.50 -11.82 17.03
CA SER A 238 -11.16 -12.39 16.78
C SER A 238 -10.08 -11.74 17.64
N ALA A 239 -10.07 -10.41 17.72
CA ALA A 239 -9.10 -9.67 18.54
C ALA A 239 -9.27 -9.89 20.04
N LYS A 240 -10.50 -9.95 20.55
CA LYS A 240 -10.76 -10.28 21.96
C LYS A 240 -10.24 -11.68 22.32
N LEU A 241 -10.43 -12.66 21.42
CA LEU A 241 -9.89 -14.02 21.60
C LEU A 241 -8.36 -14.05 21.50
N ALA A 242 -7.75 -13.27 20.59
CA ALA A 242 -6.29 -13.12 20.52
C ALA A 242 -5.73 -12.51 21.81
N TYR A 243 -6.40 -11.51 22.39
CA TYR A 243 -6.02 -10.92 23.66
C TYR A 243 -6.16 -11.90 24.83
N ARG A 244 -7.21 -12.75 24.85
CA ARG A 244 -7.32 -13.84 25.83
C ARG A 244 -6.13 -14.81 25.72
N SER A 245 -5.77 -15.22 24.50
CA SER A 245 -4.60 -16.08 24.27
C SER A 245 -3.30 -15.42 24.75
N TYR A 246 -3.12 -14.11 24.47
CA TYR A 246 -2.03 -13.31 25.03
C TYR A 246 -1.98 -13.35 26.56
N GLN A 247 -3.11 -13.14 27.24
CA GLN A 247 -3.18 -13.19 28.71
C GLN A 247 -2.80 -14.56 29.26
N GLU A 248 -3.21 -15.65 28.60
CA GLU A 248 -2.86 -17.02 28.98
C GLU A 248 -1.35 -17.26 28.83
N LEU A 249 -0.77 -16.83 27.72
CA LEU A 249 0.67 -16.94 27.44
C LEU A 249 1.52 -16.21 28.49
N ILE A 250 1.19 -14.95 28.82
CA ILE A 250 1.99 -14.17 29.78
C ILE A 250 1.81 -14.66 31.23
N ARG A 251 0.72 -15.36 31.55
CA ARG A 251 0.53 -16.00 32.87
C ARG A 251 1.28 -17.33 32.97
N GLY A 252 1.72 -17.89 31.84
CA GLY A 252 2.43 -19.16 31.76
C GLY A 252 3.81 -19.13 32.41
N PRO A 253 4.31 -20.27 32.93
CA PRO A 253 5.59 -20.34 33.64
C PRO A 253 6.79 -19.97 32.76
N ASP A 254 6.72 -20.30 31.47
CA ASP A 254 7.78 -19.98 30.51
C ASP A 254 7.94 -18.46 30.33
N TRP A 255 6.84 -17.72 30.25
CA TRP A 255 6.88 -16.26 30.20
C TRP A 255 7.35 -15.67 31.53
N GLN A 256 6.83 -16.14 32.66
CA GLN A 256 7.22 -15.64 33.97
C GLN A 256 8.74 -15.77 34.23
N ALA A 257 9.38 -16.80 33.69
CA ALA A 257 10.84 -16.94 33.76
C ALA A 257 11.58 -15.88 32.91
N LEU A 258 11.07 -15.55 31.72
CA LEU A 258 11.62 -14.49 30.86
C LEU A 258 11.38 -13.10 31.45
N ASP A 259 10.20 -12.85 31.99
CA ASP A 259 9.83 -11.60 32.66
C ASP A 259 10.73 -11.33 33.87
N ALA A 260 11.01 -12.36 34.68
CA ALA A 260 11.97 -12.29 35.78
C ALA A 260 13.41 -11.99 35.31
N ALA A 261 13.74 -12.31 34.06
CA ALA A 261 15.02 -11.96 33.41
C ALA A 261 15.00 -10.57 32.74
N GLY A 262 13.89 -9.84 32.82
CA GLY A 262 13.74 -8.48 32.28
C GLY A 262 13.19 -8.41 30.85
N ALA A 263 12.68 -9.51 30.29
CA ALA A 263 12.03 -9.51 28.99
C ALA A 263 10.76 -8.62 28.98
N ARG A 264 10.39 -8.10 27.81
CA ARG A 264 9.18 -7.29 27.62
C ARG A 264 8.11 -8.09 26.90
N PRO A 265 6.82 -8.00 27.27
CA PRO A 265 5.79 -8.74 26.54
C PRO A 265 5.72 -8.30 25.07
N GLN A 266 5.55 -9.26 24.16
CA GLN A 266 5.18 -8.95 22.79
C GLN A 266 3.74 -8.44 22.79
N ARG A 267 3.59 -7.11 22.62
CA ARG A 267 2.28 -6.46 22.67
C ARG A 267 1.46 -6.80 21.43
N LEU A 268 0.17 -7.07 21.61
CA LEU A 268 -0.77 -7.08 20.49
C LEU A 268 -0.92 -5.66 19.95
N LEU A 269 -0.83 -5.53 18.63
CA LEU A 269 -1.01 -4.27 17.92
C LEU A 269 -2.24 -4.39 17.01
N TRP A 270 -3.28 -3.63 17.28
CA TRP A 270 -4.48 -3.59 16.45
C TRP A 270 -4.19 -2.78 15.18
N ALA A 271 -4.26 -3.43 14.03
CA ALA A 271 -3.95 -2.87 12.72
C ALA A 271 -5.18 -2.88 11.80
N SER A 272 -5.16 -2.04 10.76
CA SER A 272 -6.29 -1.86 9.86
C SER A 272 -7.57 -1.48 10.64
N THR A 273 -7.47 -0.46 11.49
CA THR A 273 -8.52 -0.04 12.44
C THR A 273 -9.43 1.06 11.92
N SER A 274 -9.31 1.45 10.65
CA SER A 274 -10.31 2.30 9.99
C SER A 274 -11.57 1.51 9.64
N THR A 275 -12.72 1.99 10.09
CA THR A 275 -14.03 1.48 9.69
C THR A 275 -14.23 1.64 8.18
N LYS A 276 -14.55 0.54 7.48
CA LYS A 276 -14.75 0.53 6.02
C LYS A 276 -16.22 0.62 5.60
N ASN A 277 -17.13 0.22 6.49
CA ASN A 277 -18.56 0.30 6.26
C ASN A 277 -19.11 1.57 6.90
N PRO A 278 -19.69 2.52 6.13
CA PRO A 278 -20.20 3.78 6.67
C PRO A 278 -21.40 3.62 7.63
N LEU A 279 -22.00 2.43 7.70
CA LEU A 279 -23.06 2.11 8.66
C LEU A 279 -22.51 1.75 10.06
N TYR A 280 -21.21 1.51 10.18
CA TYR A 280 -20.58 1.18 11.44
C TYR A 280 -20.02 2.43 12.11
N ASP A 281 -19.90 2.34 13.42
CA ASP A 281 -19.25 3.38 14.21
C ASP A 281 -17.81 3.61 13.71
N PRO A 282 -17.38 4.86 13.47
CA PRO A 282 -16.03 5.16 12.99
C PRO A 282 -14.92 4.74 13.96
N VAL A 283 -15.23 4.48 15.24
CA VAL A 283 -14.28 4.02 16.27
C VAL A 283 -14.48 2.56 16.68
N ARG A 284 -15.21 1.77 15.87
CA ARG A 284 -15.53 0.34 16.11
C ARG A 284 -14.31 -0.54 16.43
N TYR A 285 -13.14 -0.21 15.90
CA TYR A 285 -11.91 -0.98 16.10
C TYR A 285 -10.93 -0.34 17.10
N VAL A 286 -11.39 0.67 17.85
CA VAL A 286 -10.63 1.31 18.93
C VAL A 286 -11.30 1.02 20.26
N GLU A 287 -12.53 1.51 20.46
CA GLU A 287 -13.22 1.44 21.76
C GLU A 287 -13.33 0.04 22.38
N PRO A 288 -13.75 -1.02 21.65
CA PRO A 288 -13.93 -2.34 22.27
C PRO A 288 -12.62 -3.13 22.42
N LEU A 289 -11.48 -2.55 22.02
CA LEU A 289 -10.18 -3.22 22.01
C LEU A 289 -9.14 -2.52 22.90
N ILE A 290 -9.60 -1.66 23.81
CA ILE A 290 -8.74 -1.00 24.79
C ILE A 290 -8.38 -2.03 25.87
N GLY A 291 -7.08 -2.20 26.11
CA GLY A 291 -6.58 -3.12 27.12
C GLY A 291 -5.09 -2.94 27.40
N ARG A 292 -4.65 -3.46 28.54
CA ARG A 292 -3.26 -3.34 28.99
C ARG A 292 -2.27 -3.97 28.03
N ALA A 293 -1.12 -3.32 27.87
CA ALA A 293 -0.02 -3.80 27.03
C ALA A 293 -0.44 -4.07 25.58
N THR A 294 -1.29 -3.19 25.04
CA THR A 294 -1.69 -3.22 23.63
C THR A 294 -1.24 -1.94 22.92
N VAL A 295 -1.23 -2.00 21.60
CA VAL A 295 -1.01 -0.85 20.72
C VAL A 295 -2.17 -0.81 19.74
N ASN A 296 -2.61 0.39 19.34
CA ASN A 296 -3.50 0.55 18.20
C ASN A 296 -2.82 1.46 17.18
N THR A 297 -2.55 0.94 15.99
CA THR A 297 -2.02 1.76 14.89
C THR A 297 -3.20 2.27 14.06
N MET A 298 -3.36 3.59 14.05
CA MET A 298 -4.53 4.24 13.51
C MET A 298 -4.14 5.14 12.33
N PRO A 299 -4.88 5.10 11.21
CA PRO A 299 -4.77 6.14 10.19
C PRO A 299 -5.40 7.44 10.69
N GLU A 300 -5.02 8.58 10.09
CA GLU A 300 -5.45 9.93 10.51
C GLU A 300 -6.97 10.06 10.66
N VAL A 301 -7.74 9.47 9.74
CA VAL A 301 -9.21 9.47 9.80
C VAL A 301 -9.78 8.78 11.05
N THR A 302 -9.11 7.75 11.57
CA THR A 302 -9.52 7.05 12.80
C THR A 302 -9.09 7.84 14.03
N ILE A 303 -7.91 8.47 13.97
CA ILE A 303 -7.40 9.35 15.04
C ILE A 303 -8.38 10.52 15.23
N ASP A 304 -8.76 11.18 14.14
CA ASP A 304 -9.71 12.29 14.18
C ASP A 304 -11.08 11.85 14.70
N ALA A 305 -11.58 10.69 14.25
CA ALA A 305 -12.84 10.14 14.73
C ALA A 305 -12.80 9.82 16.24
N PHE A 306 -11.75 9.16 16.71
CA PHE A 306 -11.60 8.83 18.12
C PHE A 306 -11.42 10.08 18.99
N ALA A 307 -10.66 11.07 18.51
CA ALA A 307 -10.55 12.36 19.17
C ALA A 307 -11.88 13.11 19.28
N ALA A 308 -12.78 12.95 18.31
CA ALA A 308 -14.06 13.63 18.26
C ALA A 308 -15.17 12.95 19.06
N VAL A 309 -15.28 11.61 18.98
CA VAL A 309 -16.43 10.87 19.55
C VAL A 309 -16.06 9.69 20.44
N GLY A 310 -14.77 9.35 20.53
CA GLY A 310 -14.28 8.17 21.23
C GLY A 310 -14.53 8.21 22.73
N ARG A 311 -14.71 7.02 23.30
CA ARG A 311 -14.89 6.76 24.72
C ARG A 311 -13.88 5.71 25.17
N ILE A 312 -13.31 5.95 26.34
CA ILE A 312 -12.39 5.01 26.95
C ILE A 312 -13.12 4.22 28.02
N GLU A 313 -13.18 2.92 27.81
CA GLU A 313 -13.58 1.95 28.81
C GLU A 313 -12.39 1.04 29.12
N THR A 314 -12.05 0.93 30.41
CA THR A 314 -10.86 0.19 30.84
C THR A 314 -11.03 -1.29 30.55
N ASP A 315 -10.01 -1.89 29.94
CA ASP A 315 -9.97 -3.33 29.64
C ASP A 315 -11.23 -3.81 28.88
N SER A 316 -11.78 -2.96 27.99
CA SER A 316 -12.94 -3.28 27.14
C SER A 316 -12.71 -4.50 26.24
N VAL A 317 -11.44 -4.78 25.91
CA VAL A 317 -11.03 -6.00 25.20
C VAL A 317 -11.32 -7.29 25.99
N GLU A 318 -11.43 -7.20 27.32
CA GLU A 318 -11.72 -8.34 28.20
C GLU A 318 -13.22 -8.56 28.43
N GLN A 319 -14.06 -7.68 27.89
CA GLN A 319 -15.51 -7.78 28.02
C GLN A 319 -16.10 -8.70 26.97
N GLU A 320 -17.19 -9.40 27.30
CA GLU A 320 -17.97 -10.21 26.32
C GLU A 320 -17.11 -11.23 25.54
N VAL A 321 -16.04 -11.74 26.15
CA VAL A 321 -15.12 -12.69 25.49
C VAL A 321 -15.81 -14.03 25.19
N GLU A 322 -16.71 -14.48 26.07
CA GLU A 322 -17.50 -15.69 25.83
C GLU A 322 -18.51 -15.51 24.68
N GLU A 323 -19.11 -14.33 24.55
CA GLU A 323 -19.95 -14.00 23.39
C GLU A 323 -19.11 -13.96 22.11
N SER A 324 -17.89 -13.42 22.19
CA SER A 324 -16.94 -13.41 21.07
C SER A 324 -16.56 -14.82 20.61
N ALA A 325 -16.47 -15.79 21.53
CA ALA A 325 -16.29 -17.20 21.17
C ALA A 325 -17.52 -17.77 20.44
N GLY A 326 -18.73 -17.39 20.87
CA GLY A 326 -19.98 -17.77 20.22
C GLY A 326 -20.11 -17.32 18.77
N VAL A 327 -19.59 -16.13 18.42
CA VAL A 327 -19.60 -15.60 17.04
C VAL A 327 -18.99 -16.57 16.04
N PHE A 328 -17.91 -17.27 16.39
CA PHE A 328 -17.27 -18.22 15.48
C PHE A 328 -18.09 -19.49 15.27
N ALA A 329 -18.78 -19.97 16.31
CA ALA A 329 -19.72 -21.08 16.19
C ALA A 329 -20.92 -20.68 15.31
N ASP A 330 -21.47 -19.49 15.51
CA ASP A 330 -22.59 -18.98 14.70
C ASP A 330 -22.20 -18.80 13.22
N LEU A 331 -20.98 -18.35 12.95
CA LEU A 331 -20.42 -18.27 11.59
C LEU A 331 -20.28 -19.66 10.95
N GLU A 332 -19.80 -20.64 11.72
CA GLU A 332 -19.68 -22.03 11.26
C GLU A 332 -21.04 -22.68 10.97
N ASP A 333 -22.06 -22.42 11.81
CA ASP A 333 -23.44 -22.87 11.60
C ASP A 333 -24.04 -22.27 10.31
N LEU A 334 -23.64 -21.05 9.97
CA LEU A 334 -23.94 -20.41 8.69
C LEU A 334 -22.99 -20.83 7.56
N GLY A 335 -22.14 -21.84 7.78
CA GLY A 335 -21.23 -22.43 6.80
C GLY A 335 -20.09 -21.52 6.35
N ILE A 336 -19.68 -20.56 7.18
CA ILE A 336 -18.51 -19.69 6.95
C ILE A 336 -17.31 -20.31 7.69
N ASP A 337 -16.40 -20.92 6.93
CA ASP A 337 -15.15 -21.47 7.46
C ASP A 337 -14.14 -20.32 7.70
N MET A 338 -13.95 -19.95 8.96
CA MET A 338 -13.01 -18.89 9.33
C MET A 338 -11.55 -19.25 9.03
N ARG A 339 -11.18 -20.54 8.94
CA ARG A 339 -9.83 -20.93 8.50
C ARG A 339 -9.63 -20.55 7.03
N ALA A 340 -10.60 -20.84 6.17
CA ALA A 340 -10.55 -20.46 4.76
C ALA A 340 -10.56 -18.93 4.57
N VAL A 341 -11.34 -18.20 5.37
CA VAL A 341 -11.32 -16.73 5.40
C VAL A 341 -9.92 -16.21 5.71
N ASN A 342 -9.28 -16.76 6.75
CA ASN A 342 -7.94 -16.31 7.17
C ASN A 342 -6.86 -16.63 6.11
N GLU A 343 -6.91 -17.81 5.48
CA GLU A 343 -6.02 -18.18 4.38
C GLU A 343 -6.17 -17.22 3.19
N GLN A 344 -7.41 -16.85 2.84
CA GLN A 344 -7.68 -15.88 1.78
C GLN A 344 -7.16 -14.48 2.15
N LEU A 345 -7.40 -14.02 3.37
CA LEU A 345 -6.93 -12.71 3.84
C LEU A 345 -5.40 -12.60 3.82
N LEU A 346 -4.69 -13.68 4.17
CA LEU A 346 -3.24 -13.72 4.12
C LEU A 346 -2.73 -13.62 2.68
N ALA A 347 -3.28 -14.41 1.76
CA ALA A 347 -2.91 -14.41 0.35
C ALA A 347 -3.20 -13.04 -0.32
N GLU A 348 -4.41 -12.50 -0.11
CA GLU A 348 -4.76 -11.17 -0.63
C GLU A 348 -3.96 -10.06 0.05
N GLY A 349 -3.64 -10.22 1.34
CA GLY A 349 -2.89 -9.25 2.13
C GLY A 349 -1.48 -9.07 1.60
N ALA A 350 -0.80 -10.16 1.25
CA ALA A 350 0.50 -10.16 0.61
C ALA A 350 0.44 -9.47 -0.76
N GLN A 351 -0.50 -9.84 -1.62
CA GLN A 351 -0.62 -9.26 -2.96
C GLN A 351 -0.94 -7.74 -2.93
N LYS A 352 -1.80 -7.30 -2.02
CA LYS A 352 -2.15 -5.88 -1.86
C LYS A 352 -0.96 -4.99 -1.44
N PHE A 353 0.16 -5.56 -1.01
CA PHE A 353 1.40 -4.83 -0.77
C PHE A 353 2.38 -4.88 -1.94
N VAL A 354 2.35 -5.95 -2.76
CA VAL A 354 3.17 -6.05 -3.98
C VAL A 354 2.78 -4.99 -5.00
N ASP A 355 1.48 -4.82 -5.31
CA ASP A 355 1.06 -3.93 -6.39
C ASP A 355 1.47 -2.45 -6.15
N PRO A 356 1.27 -1.85 -4.94
CA PRO A 356 1.73 -0.50 -4.66
C PRO A 356 3.26 -0.36 -4.64
N PHE A 357 3.97 -1.43 -4.23
CA PHE A 357 5.43 -1.44 -4.23
C PHE A 357 5.99 -1.42 -5.66
N ASP A 358 5.47 -2.26 -6.54
CA ASP A 358 5.87 -2.29 -7.96
C ASP A 358 5.52 -0.97 -8.66
N ALA A 359 4.36 -0.38 -8.35
CA ALA A 359 3.97 0.94 -8.85
C ALA A 359 4.93 2.05 -8.36
N LEU A 360 5.35 1.99 -7.10
CA LEU A 360 6.35 2.91 -6.55
C LEU A 360 7.71 2.77 -7.26
N LEU A 361 8.23 1.55 -7.40
CA LEU A 361 9.51 1.34 -8.08
C LEU A 361 9.44 1.78 -9.55
N ALA A 362 8.32 1.52 -10.23
CA ALA A 362 8.11 1.98 -11.60
C ALA A 362 8.06 3.52 -11.70
N GLY A 363 7.33 4.18 -10.80
CA GLY A 363 7.29 5.65 -10.72
C GLY A 363 8.67 6.24 -10.43
N LEU A 364 9.40 5.67 -9.48
CA LEU A 364 10.75 6.09 -9.14
C LEU A 364 11.73 5.87 -10.30
N ALA A 365 11.58 4.79 -11.07
CA ALA A 365 12.37 4.55 -12.27
C ALA A 365 12.19 5.66 -13.31
N LEU A 366 10.94 6.10 -13.53
CA LEU A 366 10.64 7.22 -14.43
C LEU A 366 11.29 8.51 -13.93
N ARG A 367 11.06 8.89 -12.66
CA ARG A 367 11.64 10.10 -12.06
C ARG A 367 13.17 10.10 -12.09
N ARG A 368 13.78 8.97 -11.73
CA ARG A 368 15.24 8.80 -11.82
C ARG A 368 15.73 9.02 -13.25
N ASN A 369 15.07 8.44 -14.25
CA ASN A 369 15.50 8.59 -15.64
C ASN A 369 15.37 10.04 -16.11
N GLU A 370 14.26 10.72 -15.78
CA GLU A 370 14.07 12.16 -16.07
C GLU A 370 15.20 13.01 -15.47
N MET A 371 15.59 12.72 -14.22
CA MET A 371 16.65 13.41 -13.49
C MET A 371 18.07 13.09 -13.99
N ARG A 372 18.32 11.86 -14.45
CA ARG A 372 19.60 11.48 -15.10
C ARG A 372 19.76 12.10 -16.47
N GLU A 373 18.66 12.21 -17.20
CA GLU A 373 18.70 12.55 -18.61
C GLU A 373 18.61 14.05 -18.88
N GLY A 374 18.32 14.89 -17.86
CA GLY A 374 18.34 16.34 -17.97
C GLY A 374 17.79 16.81 -19.33
N GLN A 375 16.53 16.50 -19.64
CA GLN A 375 15.96 16.63 -20.99
C GLN A 375 16.85 16.07 -22.11
N ARG A 376 16.80 14.75 -22.36
CA ARG A 376 16.94 14.14 -23.71
C ARG A 376 16.70 12.64 -23.65
N VAL A 377 15.58 12.20 -24.21
CA VAL A 377 15.33 10.78 -24.54
C VAL A 377 16.41 10.33 -25.53
N GLY A 378 17.38 9.57 -25.05
CA GLY A 378 18.46 8.97 -25.84
C GLY A 378 18.35 7.46 -25.82
N VAL A 379 18.19 6.84 -26.99
CA VAL A 379 18.21 5.38 -27.15
C VAL A 379 19.58 4.85 -26.70
N ARG A 380 19.62 4.04 -25.62
CA ARG A 380 20.81 3.30 -25.20
C ARG A 380 20.91 1.99 -25.96
N GLU A 381 22.08 1.71 -26.54
CA GLU A 381 22.40 0.38 -27.05
C GLU A 381 22.65 -0.61 -25.88
N PRO A 382 22.31 -1.91 -26.05
CA PRO A 382 22.57 -2.90 -25.03
C PRO A 382 24.10 -3.07 -24.80
N PRO A 383 24.54 -3.31 -23.55
CA PRO A 383 25.96 -3.45 -23.23
C PRO A 383 26.59 -4.63 -23.98
N GLU A 384 27.75 -4.40 -24.59
CA GLU A 384 28.53 -5.44 -25.27
C GLU A 384 28.85 -6.59 -24.30
N GLY A 385 28.50 -7.82 -24.69
CA GLY A 385 28.84 -9.03 -23.93
C GLY A 385 27.87 -9.44 -22.83
N ALA A 386 26.64 -8.89 -22.80
CA ALA A 386 25.62 -9.33 -21.84
C ALA A 386 25.39 -10.87 -21.89
N PRO A 387 25.51 -11.58 -20.75
CA PRO A 387 25.33 -13.04 -20.70
C PRO A 387 23.97 -13.44 -21.26
N GLY A 388 23.95 -14.39 -22.19
CA GLY A 388 22.73 -14.88 -22.83
C GLY A 388 22.16 -13.99 -23.94
N LEU A 389 22.62 -12.75 -24.12
CA LEU A 389 22.11 -11.84 -25.15
C LEU A 389 22.28 -12.43 -26.56
N ALA A 390 23.47 -12.96 -26.88
CA ALA A 390 23.72 -13.60 -28.16
C ALA A 390 22.80 -14.81 -28.39
N GLY A 391 22.53 -15.60 -27.35
CA GLY A 391 21.62 -16.76 -27.41
C GLY A 391 20.17 -16.35 -27.62
N THR A 392 19.71 -15.33 -26.88
CA THR A 392 18.35 -14.79 -27.02
C THR A 392 18.16 -14.14 -28.38
N LEU A 393 19.13 -13.36 -28.87
CA LEU A 393 19.08 -12.77 -30.22
C LEU A 393 19.05 -13.86 -31.29
N ALA A 394 19.84 -14.92 -31.14
CA ALA A 394 19.80 -16.07 -32.05
C ALA A 394 18.43 -16.78 -32.03
N ALA A 395 17.84 -17.01 -30.86
CA ALA A 395 16.52 -17.62 -30.71
C ALA A 395 15.40 -16.75 -31.32
N LEU A 396 15.44 -15.44 -31.08
CA LEU A 396 14.48 -14.49 -31.68
C LEU A 396 14.64 -14.43 -33.21
N HIS A 397 15.87 -14.53 -33.71
CA HIS A 397 16.14 -14.59 -35.14
C HIS A 397 15.60 -15.89 -35.74
N GLU A 398 15.86 -17.04 -35.12
CA GLU A 398 15.38 -18.36 -35.55
C GLU A 398 13.85 -18.42 -35.58
N GLN A 399 13.20 -17.86 -34.56
CA GLN A 399 11.73 -17.75 -34.50
C GLN A 399 11.17 -16.72 -35.48
N ARG A 400 12.02 -15.96 -36.18
CA ARG A 400 11.65 -14.83 -37.05
C ARG A 400 10.77 -13.82 -36.33
N PHE A 401 11.05 -13.60 -35.05
CA PHE A 401 10.17 -12.92 -34.11
C PHE A 401 9.79 -11.52 -34.61
N ALA A 402 10.75 -10.71 -35.05
CA ALA A 402 10.49 -9.35 -35.54
C ALA A 402 9.56 -9.31 -36.76
N VAL A 403 9.76 -10.22 -37.72
CA VAL A 403 8.94 -10.30 -38.93
C VAL A 403 7.51 -10.74 -38.60
N ARG A 404 7.37 -11.72 -37.71
CA ARG A 404 6.08 -12.23 -37.26
C ARG A 404 5.33 -11.20 -36.39
N LEU A 405 6.06 -10.44 -35.58
CA LEU A 405 5.53 -9.36 -34.75
C LEU A 405 4.97 -8.25 -35.63
N ALA A 406 5.73 -7.81 -36.64
CA ALA A 406 5.28 -6.85 -37.64
C ALA A 406 4.09 -7.39 -38.46
N GLY A 407 4.02 -8.72 -38.64
CA GLY A 407 2.90 -9.43 -39.25
C GLY A 407 1.67 -9.60 -38.36
N ARG A 408 1.70 -9.09 -37.11
CA ARG A 408 0.66 -9.24 -36.09
C ARG A 408 0.34 -10.70 -35.75
N ASP A 409 1.34 -11.58 -35.79
CA ASP A 409 1.17 -13.00 -35.48
C ASP A 409 0.94 -13.21 -33.97
N PRO A 410 -0.28 -13.55 -33.53
CA PRO A 410 -0.58 -13.71 -32.11
C PRO A 410 0.02 -14.99 -31.53
N SER A 411 0.47 -15.93 -32.37
CA SER A 411 1.09 -17.19 -31.93
C SER A 411 2.53 -17.03 -31.44
N LEU A 412 3.09 -15.82 -31.49
CA LEU A 412 4.35 -15.48 -30.82
C LEU A 412 4.25 -15.60 -29.29
N TRP A 413 3.03 -15.57 -28.75
CA TRP A 413 2.77 -15.81 -27.34
C TRP A 413 1.93 -17.06 -27.14
N PRO A 414 2.20 -17.84 -26.08
CA PRO A 414 1.36 -18.97 -25.70
C PRO A 414 -0.01 -18.46 -25.24
N GLY A 415 -1.07 -19.17 -25.60
CA GLY A 415 -2.44 -18.81 -25.23
C GLY A 415 -3.48 -19.61 -26.01
N ASP A 416 -4.70 -19.62 -25.50
CA ASP A 416 -5.88 -20.16 -26.18
C ASP A 416 -6.36 -19.23 -27.32
N ASP A 417 -7.34 -19.67 -28.10
CA ASP A 417 -7.79 -18.92 -29.29
C ASP A 417 -8.38 -17.54 -28.93
N ARG A 418 -9.03 -17.43 -27.77
CA ARG A 418 -9.55 -16.15 -27.26
C ARG A 418 -8.42 -15.18 -26.90
N THR A 419 -7.34 -15.69 -26.31
CA THR A 419 -6.14 -14.92 -25.98
C THR A 419 -5.46 -14.45 -27.26
N ARG A 420 -5.33 -15.33 -28.26
CA ARG A 420 -4.73 -14.99 -29.55
C ARG A 420 -5.54 -13.94 -30.31
N GLU A 421 -6.86 -14.03 -30.28
CA GLU A 421 -7.74 -13.02 -30.88
C GLU A 421 -7.58 -11.66 -30.17
N SER A 422 -7.48 -11.66 -28.83
CA SER A 422 -7.21 -10.44 -28.07
C SER A 422 -5.84 -9.83 -28.41
N ILE A 423 -4.79 -10.66 -28.54
CA ILE A 423 -3.45 -10.21 -28.91
C ILE A 423 -3.46 -9.61 -30.32
N ALA A 424 -4.09 -10.27 -31.29
CA ALA A 424 -4.19 -9.77 -32.66
C ALA A 424 -4.82 -8.37 -32.70
N ASN A 425 -5.88 -8.14 -31.92
CA ASN A 425 -6.51 -6.83 -31.79
C ASN A 425 -5.59 -5.78 -31.14
N ARG A 426 -4.75 -6.18 -30.18
CA ARG A 426 -3.82 -5.27 -29.48
C ARG A 426 -2.57 -4.92 -30.28
N LEU A 427 -2.21 -5.70 -31.30
CA LEU A 427 -1.03 -5.45 -32.15
C LEU A 427 -1.27 -4.40 -33.25
N GLY A 428 -2.40 -3.68 -33.24
CA GLY A 428 -2.70 -2.62 -34.21
C GLY A 428 -1.63 -1.52 -34.30
N TRP A 429 -0.95 -1.22 -33.18
CA TRP A 429 0.12 -0.21 -33.13
C TRP A 429 1.30 -0.50 -34.06
N THR A 430 1.55 -1.77 -34.42
CA THR A 430 2.66 -2.18 -35.31
C THR A 430 2.53 -1.60 -36.72
N ARG A 431 1.33 -1.21 -37.13
CA ARG A 431 1.04 -0.54 -38.39
C ARG A 431 0.58 0.91 -38.21
N GLY A 432 0.64 1.43 -36.99
CA GLY A 432 0.05 2.73 -36.64
C GLY A 432 0.47 3.86 -37.58
N SER A 433 1.74 3.89 -38.00
CA SER A 433 2.23 4.90 -38.97
C SER A 433 1.64 4.72 -40.37
N ALA A 434 1.59 3.50 -40.90
CA ALA A 434 1.06 3.22 -42.24
C ALA A 434 -0.47 3.38 -42.28
N ASP A 435 -1.15 2.96 -41.22
CA ASP A 435 -2.60 3.10 -41.09
C ASP A 435 -2.97 4.59 -40.88
N ALA A 436 -2.17 5.37 -40.13
CA ALA A 436 -2.34 6.82 -40.04
C ALA A 436 -2.05 7.54 -41.37
N GLU A 437 -1.02 7.13 -42.11
CA GLU A 437 -0.69 7.69 -43.43
C GLU A 437 -1.85 7.50 -44.42
N ALA A 438 -2.52 6.34 -44.38
CA ALA A 438 -3.71 6.07 -45.19
C ALA A 438 -4.91 6.98 -44.84
N LEU A 439 -4.98 7.50 -43.60
CA LEU A 439 -6.02 8.42 -43.15
C LEU A 439 -5.72 9.89 -43.48
N LEU A 440 -4.48 10.24 -43.83
CA LEU A 440 -4.09 11.64 -44.08
C LEU A 440 -4.92 12.34 -45.16
N PRO A 441 -5.27 11.72 -46.30
CA PRO A 441 -6.09 12.39 -47.31
C PRO A 441 -7.48 12.79 -46.79
N ASP A 442 -8.11 11.90 -46.03
CA ASP A 442 -9.44 12.12 -45.46
C ASP A 442 -9.38 13.19 -44.36
N LEU A 443 -8.37 13.13 -43.48
CA LEU A 443 -8.14 14.13 -42.43
C LEU A 443 -7.83 15.52 -43.03
N ALA A 444 -7.05 15.58 -44.11
CA ALA A 444 -6.75 16.82 -44.80
C ALA A 444 -8.00 17.41 -45.51
N SER A 445 -8.84 16.55 -46.10
CA SER A 445 -10.12 16.95 -46.69
C SER A 445 -11.03 17.55 -45.61
N PHE A 446 -11.21 16.83 -44.50
CA PHE A 446 -12.02 17.28 -43.37
C PHE A 446 -11.52 18.60 -42.78
N ALA A 447 -10.21 18.73 -42.56
CA ALA A 447 -9.63 20.00 -42.10
C ALA A 447 -9.87 21.15 -43.09
N GLY A 448 -9.86 20.87 -44.40
CA GLY A 448 -10.21 21.82 -45.46
C GLY A 448 -11.67 22.26 -45.43
N GLU A 449 -12.59 21.33 -45.19
CA GLU A 449 -14.03 21.58 -45.01
C GLU A 449 -14.29 22.47 -43.79
N VAL A 450 -13.76 22.08 -42.62
CA VAL A 450 -13.86 22.84 -41.37
C VAL A 450 -13.36 24.28 -41.56
N ARG A 451 -12.24 24.46 -42.27
CA ARG A 451 -11.73 25.79 -42.62
C ARG A 451 -12.68 26.53 -43.57
N GLY A 452 -13.19 25.87 -44.60
CA GLY A 452 -14.09 26.44 -45.60
C GLY A 452 -15.43 26.91 -45.04
N GLU A 453 -15.92 26.24 -44.00
CA GLU A 453 -17.14 26.62 -43.25
C GLU A 453 -16.93 27.81 -42.31
N GLY A 454 -15.69 28.29 -42.15
CA GLY A 454 -15.38 29.46 -41.35
C GLY A 454 -15.34 29.20 -39.84
N VAL A 455 -15.13 27.95 -39.44
CA VAL A 455 -14.82 27.53 -38.07
C VAL A 455 -13.52 28.20 -37.63
N ARG A 456 -13.51 28.72 -36.41
CA ARG A 456 -12.39 29.44 -35.79
C ARG A 456 -11.80 28.70 -34.60
N ASP A 457 -12.61 27.89 -33.92
CA ASP A 457 -12.21 27.17 -32.71
C ASP A 457 -12.62 25.70 -32.81
N ILE A 458 -11.80 24.83 -32.25
CA ILE A 458 -12.10 23.41 -32.01
C ILE A 458 -11.98 23.20 -30.52
N VAL A 459 -13.02 22.66 -29.89
CA VAL A 459 -13.00 22.28 -28.48
C VAL A 459 -13.08 20.77 -28.39
N LEU A 460 -12.01 20.14 -27.92
CA LEU A 460 -12.00 18.72 -27.60
C LEU A 460 -12.52 18.52 -26.17
N LEU A 461 -13.59 17.76 -26.07
CA LEU A 461 -14.30 17.38 -24.86
C LEU A 461 -13.93 15.93 -24.53
N GLY A 462 -13.07 15.71 -23.54
CA GLY A 462 -12.69 14.36 -23.12
C GLY A 462 -11.73 14.39 -21.95
N MET A 463 -11.68 13.31 -21.15
CA MET A 463 -10.84 13.27 -19.95
C MET A 463 -9.80 12.15 -19.93
N GLY A 464 -8.60 12.46 -19.43
CA GLY A 464 -7.50 11.51 -19.26
C GLY A 464 -7.04 10.86 -20.57
N GLY A 465 -7.29 9.56 -20.75
CA GLY A 465 -6.82 8.82 -21.94
C GLY A 465 -7.34 9.39 -23.28
N SER A 466 -8.46 10.12 -23.24
CA SER A 466 -9.13 10.73 -24.40
C SER A 466 -8.55 12.11 -24.79
N SER A 467 -7.79 12.76 -23.90
CA SER A 467 -7.27 14.13 -24.07
C SER A 467 -5.75 14.20 -24.24
N LEU A 468 -5.00 13.28 -23.63
CA LEU A 468 -3.53 13.37 -23.49
C LEU A 468 -2.78 13.48 -24.83
N CYS A 469 -3.16 12.72 -25.85
CA CYS A 469 -2.50 12.81 -27.16
C CYS A 469 -2.76 14.17 -27.84
N ALA A 470 -3.99 14.69 -27.71
CA ALA A 470 -4.35 16.00 -28.27
C ALA A 470 -3.62 17.12 -27.53
N LEU A 471 -3.46 17.03 -26.20
CA LEU A 471 -2.66 17.96 -25.40
C LEU A 471 -1.20 17.96 -25.84
N VAL A 472 -0.58 16.80 -26.03
CA VAL A 472 0.80 16.73 -26.52
C VAL A 472 0.92 17.36 -27.89
N ALA A 473 0.00 17.05 -28.83
CA ALA A 473 0.02 17.64 -30.15
C ALA A 473 -0.14 19.17 -30.13
N ALA A 474 -1.09 19.68 -29.33
CA ALA A 474 -1.35 21.11 -29.19
C ALA A 474 -0.15 21.88 -28.60
N ASN A 475 0.60 21.25 -27.69
CA ASN A 475 1.80 21.84 -27.09
C ASN A 475 3.06 21.66 -27.96
N SER A 476 3.09 20.64 -28.82
CA SER A 476 4.29 20.28 -29.60
C SER A 476 4.31 20.92 -31.00
N PHE A 477 3.15 21.19 -31.59
CA PHE A 477 3.04 21.73 -32.93
C PHE A 477 2.40 23.12 -32.92
N ALA A 478 3.00 24.06 -33.65
CA ALA A 478 2.36 25.34 -33.90
C ALA A 478 1.14 25.15 -34.82
N GLY A 479 0.05 25.87 -34.52
CA GLY A 479 -1.11 25.91 -35.40
C GLY A 479 -0.75 26.45 -36.78
N ALA A 480 -1.46 25.99 -37.81
CA ALA A 480 -1.27 26.49 -39.18
C ALA A 480 -2.09 27.77 -39.42
N ASP A 481 -1.50 28.75 -40.08
CA ASP A 481 -2.18 30.00 -40.42
C ASP A 481 -3.47 29.74 -41.22
N GLY A 482 -4.56 30.34 -40.77
CA GLY A 482 -5.88 30.20 -41.39
C GLY A 482 -6.64 28.91 -41.02
N PHE A 483 -6.15 28.11 -40.06
CA PHE A 483 -6.90 26.98 -39.48
C PHE A 483 -7.43 27.31 -38.08
N PRO A 484 -8.46 26.58 -37.59
CA PRO A 484 -9.03 26.80 -36.26
C PRO A 484 -8.02 26.57 -35.12
N ARG A 485 -8.23 27.26 -33.99
CA ARG A 485 -7.49 27.05 -32.74
C ARG A 485 -8.06 25.85 -31.99
N LEU A 486 -7.20 24.96 -31.51
CA LEU A 486 -7.59 23.82 -30.67
C LEU A 486 -7.51 24.19 -29.18
N THR A 487 -8.59 23.93 -28.45
CA THR A 487 -8.67 23.96 -26.98
C THR A 487 -9.04 22.56 -26.50
N VAL A 488 -8.28 22.02 -25.55
CA VAL A 488 -8.60 20.72 -24.92
C VAL A 488 -9.20 20.98 -23.55
N LEU A 489 -10.47 20.62 -23.37
CA LEU A 489 -11.20 20.74 -22.11
C LEU A 489 -11.21 19.37 -21.40
N ASP A 490 -10.18 19.16 -20.59
CA ASP A 490 -9.93 17.93 -19.81
C ASP A 490 -10.31 18.13 -18.33
N THR A 491 -11.45 18.76 -18.07
CA THR A 491 -11.92 19.03 -16.72
C THR A 491 -13.41 19.34 -16.71
N VAL A 492 -14.06 19.04 -15.59
CA VAL A 492 -15.45 19.43 -15.27
C VAL A 492 -15.52 20.67 -14.37
N ASP A 493 -14.38 21.33 -14.12
CA ASP A 493 -14.33 22.55 -13.31
C ASP A 493 -15.16 23.68 -13.95
N PRO A 494 -16.18 24.23 -13.25
CA PRO A 494 -17.07 25.22 -13.84
C PRO A 494 -16.38 26.51 -14.30
N ALA A 495 -15.29 26.91 -13.65
CA ALA A 495 -14.55 28.11 -14.04
C ALA A 495 -13.73 27.88 -15.32
N ALA A 496 -13.11 26.71 -15.47
CA ALA A 496 -12.44 26.32 -16.71
C ALA A 496 -13.42 26.19 -17.88
N VAL A 497 -14.60 25.62 -17.66
CA VAL A 497 -15.68 25.52 -18.66
C VAL A 497 -16.15 26.92 -19.08
N ALA A 498 -16.42 27.80 -18.11
CA ALA A 498 -16.85 29.18 -18.38
C ALA A 498 -15.78 29.99 -19.13
N ALA A 499 -14.50 29.81 -18.79
CA ALA A 499 -13.40 30.48 -19.48
C ALA A 499 -13.31 30.06 -20.96
N VAL A 500 -13.60 28.79 -21.28
CA VAL A 500 -13.67 28.33 -22.68
C VAL A 500 -14.88 28.91 -23.39
N ASP A 501 -16.04 28.96 -22.74
CA ASP A 501 -17.27 29.55 -23.30
C ASP A 501 -17.08 31.05 -23.63
N GLU A 502 -16.42 31.81 -22.75
CA GLU A 502 -16.10 33.22 -22.98
C GLU A 502 -15.07 33.45 -24.11
N ALA A 503 -14.20 32.47 -24.36
CA ALA A 503 -13.08 32.59 -25.29
C ALA A 503 -13.43 32.23 -26.75
N ILE A 504 -14.63 31.70 -27.01
CA ILE A 504 -15.04 31.16 -28.33
C ILE A 504 -16.37 31.78 -28.80
N ASP A 505 -16.67 31.68 -30.10
CA ASP A 505 -18.03 31.91 -30.64
C ASP A 505 -18.63 30.54 -30.99
N PRO A 506 -19.60 30.01 -30.23
CA PRO A 506 -20.15 28.66 -30.46
C PRO A 506 -20.67 28.42 -31.89
N ARG A 507 -21.05 29.48 -32.62
CA ARG A 507 -21.50 29.38 -34.03
C ARG A 507 -20.36 29.17 -35.02
N ARG A 508 -19.11 29.33 -34.57
CA ARG A 508 -17.87 29.13 -35.32
C ARG A 508 -16.96 28.13 -34.61
N THR A 509 -17.51 27.27 -33.74
CA THR A 509 -16.76 26.25 -33.00
C THR A 509 -17.17 24.86 -33.42
N LEU A 510 -16.19 23.98 -33.64
CA LEU A 510 -16.40 22.54 -33.74
C LEU A 510 -16.14 21.87 -32.39
N PHE A 511 -17.13 21.17 -31.84
CA PHE A 511 -16.96 20.38 -30.62
C PHE A 511 -16.67 18.92 -30.97
N VAL A 512 -15.60 18.37 -30.40
CA VAL A 512 -15.19 16.98 -30.60
C VAL A 512 -15.31 16.25 -29.27
N VAL A 513 -16.31 15.37 -29.14
CA VAL A 513 -16.49 14.54 -27.95
C VAL A 513 -15.67 13.26 -28.12
N ALA A 514 -14.65 13.10 -27.29
CA ALA A 514 -13.74 11.96 -27.30
C ALA A 514 -14.06 11.03 -26.14
N SER A 515 -14.12 9.72 -26.41
CA SER A 515 -14.29 8.68 -25.40
C SER A 515 -13.32 7.54 -25.68
N LYS A 516 -12.60 7.08 -24.66
CA LYS A 516 -11.59 6.04 -24.79
C LYS A 516 -12.17 4.70 -25.29
N SER A 517 -13.41 4.39 -24.89
CA SER A 517 -14.07 3.12 -25.17
C SER A 517 -15.18 3.21 -26.22
N GLY A 518 -15.59 4.42 -26.59
CA GLY A 518 -16.76 4.68 -27.44
C GLY A 518 -18.12 4.33 -26.79
N GLY A 519 -18.13 3.65 -25.63
CA GLY A 519 -19.33 3.28 -24.87
C GLY A 519 -19.43 3.95 -23.50
N THR A 520 -18.37 4.59 -23.03
CA THR A 520 -18.37 5.39 -21.82
C THR A 520 -18.83 6.79 -22.18
N ILE A 521 -19.97 7.21 -21.62
CA ILE A 521 -20.35 8.62 -21.60
C ILE A 521 -19.35 9.29 -20.64
N GLU A 522 -18.26 9.82 -21.19
CA GLU A 522 -17.43 10.78 -20.47
C GLU A 522 -18.27 12.06 -20.41
N THR A 523 -19.04 12.19 -19.31
CA THR A 523 -19.89 13.36 -19.05
C THR A 523 -19.01 14.59 -18.90
N LEU A 524 -19.11 15.48 -19.89
CA LEU A 524 -18.84 16.91 -19.75
C LEU A 524 -20.17 17.66 -19.67
#